data_AF-A0A6F8PPC9-F1
#
_entry.id   AF-A0A6F8PPC9-F1
#
_cell.length_a   1.000
_cell.length_b   1.000
_cell.length_c   1.000
_cell.angle_alpha   90.00
_cell.angle_beta   90.00
_cell.angle_gamma   90.00
#
_symmetry.space_group_name_H-M   'P 1'
#
loop_
_entity.id
_entity.type
_entity.pdbx_description
1 polymer ?
#
loop_
_entity_poly.entity_id
_entity_poly.type
_entity_poly.pdbx_seq_one_letter_code
_entity_poly.pdbx_strand_id
1 'polypeptide(L)'
;MPIEEELSLKDKALTKALKTMLKPLVRLLIQQNITFIGLQNLLKRTFVEVADESFCLENKKQTDSRVSLLTGIHRADVKRIRNEDPTQLSEKEIKASLSAQIISVWTGNTQYLDEQNRPKPLLRTSQANANQKSFEELVLSISKDKHPRSIVDDWLNQGIIELKTEGETEWVLLTEKGYVPEADFEEKLFFAGKNIGEHLHVVASNLEGQAAPLFDRAVYYEGLSAEAILELETLAKQKILQVMVEVNQRANLLQSQQKGMPEPCQSFHFGAYFSKTTPISQTQTEEKS
;
A
#
# COMPACT_ATOMS: atom_id res chain seq x y z
N MET A 1 42.54 5.57 5.35
CA MET A 1 41.73 4.78 4.41
C MET A 1 40.73 3.77 5.00
N PRO A 2 40.37 3.71 6.32
CA PRO A 2 39.30 2.78 6.75
C PRO A 2 37.88 3.37 6.81
N ILE A 3 37.72 4.67 7.10
CA ILE A 3 36.40 5.26 7.43
C ILE A 3 35.48 5.38 6.19
N GLU A 4 36.03 5.72 5.01
CA GLU A 4 35.24 5.87 3.77
C GLU A 4 34.73 4.53 3.22
N GLU A 5 35.50 3.44 3.37
CA GLU A 5 35.08 2.08 2.99
C GLU A 5 33.99 1.53 3.92
N GLU A 6 34.08 1.82 5.22
CA GLU A 6 33.11 1.39 6.23
C GLU A 6 31.76 2.13 6.10
N LEU A 7 31.80 3.45 5.82
CA LEU A 7 30.59 4.23 5.47
C LEU A 7 29.91 3.66 4.21
N SER A 8 30.69 3.35 3.19
CA SER A 8 30.20 2.79 1.91
C SER A 8 29.51 1.42 2.07
N LEU A 9 29.98 0.58 2.99
CA LEU A 9 29.35 -0.71 3.30
C LEU A 9 28.02 -0.52 4.03
N LYS A 10 27.96 0.39 5.02
CA LYS A 10 26.73 0.72 5.74
C LYS A 10 25.66 1.28 4.80
N ASP A 11 26.04 2.18 3.90
CA ASP A 11 25.11 2.78 2.92
C ASP A 11 24.55 1.74 1.95
N LYS A 12 25.39 0.80 1.49
CA LYS A 12 24.94 -0.33 0.65
C LYS A 12 23.98 -1.24 1.40
N ALA A 13 24.27 -1.57 2.66
CA ALA A 13 23.42 -2.40 3.49
C ALA A 13 22.05 -1.73 3.75
N LEU A 14 22.05 -0.43 4.09
CA LEU A 14 20.84 0.36 4.29
C LEU A 14 20.02 0.43 2.99
N THR A 15 20.66 0.73 1.86
CA THR A 15 19.99 0.77 0.55
C THR A 15 19.34 -0.57 0.21
N LYS A 16 20.03 -1.68 0.48
CA LYS A 16 19.49 -3.03 0.27
C LYS A 16 18.30 -3.30 1.18
N ALA A 17 18.37 -2.95 2.47
CA ALA A 17 17.28 -3.12 3.42
C ALA A 17 16.05 -2.28 3.02
N LEU A 18 16.25 -1.00 2.69
CA LEU A 18 15.20 -0.11 2.20
C LEU A 18 14.54 -0.67 0.94
N LYS A 19 15.31 -1.16 -0.03
CA LYS A 19 14.75 -1.77 -1.24
C LYS A 19 13.92 -3.02 -0.93
N THR A 20 14.36 -3.84 0.03
CA THR A 20 13.62 -5.03 0.49
C THR A 20 12.30 -4.65 1.14
N MET A 21 12.27 -3.60 1.97
CA MET A 21 11.05 -3.10 2.63
C MET A 21 10.10 -2.40 1.65
N LEU A 22 10.65 -1.60 0.72
CA LEU A 22 9.86 -0.85 -0.25
C LEU A 22 9.20 -1.74 -1.30
N LYS A 23 9.83 -2.86 -1.69
CA LYS A 23 9.31 -3.72 -2.77
C LYS A 23 7.87 -4.24 -2.51
N PRO A 24 7.54 -4.86 -1.36
CA PRO A 24 6.17 -5.28 -1.08
C PRO A 24 5.21 -4.09 -0.94
N LEU A 25 5.66 -2.96 -0.37
CA LEU A 25 4.84 -1.75 -0.28
C LEU A 25 4.49 -1.21 -1.67
N VAL A 26 5.49 -1.04 -2.55
CA VAL A 26 5.28 -0.56 -3.92
C VAL A 26 4.37 -1.51 -4.71
N ARG A 27 4.48 -2.82 -4.50
CA ARG A 27 3.56 -3.79 -5.11
C ARG A 27 2.11 -3.54 -4.66
N LEU A 28 1.89 -3.34 -3.36
CA LEU A 28 0.56 -3.00 -2.83
C LEU A 28 0.06 -1.69 -3.43
N LEU A 29 0.88 -0.65 -3.47
CA LEU A 29 0.51 0.65 -4.03
C LEU A 29 0.10 0.55 -5.50
N ILE A 30 0.85 -0.20 -6.31
CA ILE A 30 0.49 -0.43 -7.73
C ILE A 30 -0.85 -1.16 -7.83
N GLN A 31 -1.10 -2.20 -7.02
CA GLN A 31 -2.39 -2.90 -6.99
C GLN A 31 -3.54 -2.00 -6.57
N GLN A 32 -3.28 -1.00 -5.72
CA GLN A 32 -4.26 0.02 -5.32
C GLN A 32 -4.27 1.24 -6.23
N ASN A 33 -3.61 1.16 -7.40
CA ASN A 33 -3.53 2.22 -8.39
C ASN A 33 -2.94 3.54 -7.86
N ILE A 34 -2.14 3.48 -6.79
CA ILE A 34 -1.37 4.60 -6.26
C ILE A 34 -0.10 4.75 -7.09
N THR A 35 0.04 5.91 -7.74
CA THR A 35 1.18 6.20 -8.60
C THR A 35 2.41 6.63 -7.81
N PHE A 36 3.57 6.64 -8.48
CA PHE A 36 4.80 7.20 -7.91
C PHE A 36 4.61 8.66 -7.44
N ILE A 37 3.86 9.48 -8.19
CA ILE A 37 3.60 10.88 -7.82
C ILE A 37 2.73 10.95 -6.55
N GLY A 38 1.70 10.11 -6.44
CA GLY A 38 0.88 10.00 -5.24
C GLY A 38 1.71 9.64 -4.01
N LEU A 39 2.55 8.60 -4.13
CA LEU A 39 3.47 8.20 -3.07
C LEU A 39 4.48 9.30 -2.73
N GLN A 40 5.05 9.97 -3.75
CA GLN A 40 6.02 11.05 -3.54
C GLN A 40 5.40 12.20 -2.73
N ASN A 41 4.16 12.59 -3.02
CA ASN A 41 3.47 13.64 -2.28
C ASN A 41 3.20 13.23 -0.83
N LEU A 42 2.73 12.00 -0.61
CA LEU A 42 2.55 11.44 0.73
C LEU A 42 3.87 11.45 1.50
N LEU A 43 4.95 10.95 0.90
CA LEU A 43 6.28 10.95 1.51
C LEU A 43 6.77 12.36 1.84
N LYS A 44 6.56 13.34 0.95
CA LYS A 44 6.93 14.73 1.24
C LYS A 44 6.24 15.23 2.50
N ARG A 45 4.94 14.96 2.66
CA ARG A 45 4.16 15.33 3.86
C ARG A 45 4.73 14.64 5.10
N THR A 46 4.90 13.33 5.07
CA THR A 46 5.46 12.54 6.18
C THR A 46 6.87 13.01 6.57
N PHE A 47 7.73 13.38 5.62
CA PHE A 47 9.06 13.93 5.92
C PHE A 47 8.97 15.28 6.65
N VAL A 48 8.03 16.16 6.26
CA VAL A 48 7.80 17.44 6.93
C VAL A 48 7.27 17.21 8.34
N GLU A 49 6.29 16.31 8.51
CA GLU A 49 5.72 15.93 9.81
C GLU A 49 6.79 15.40 10.75
N VAL A 50 7.56 14.38 10.34
CA VAL A 50 8.63 13.78 11.15
C VAL A 50 9.73 14.81 11.48
N ALA A 51 10.07 15.71 10.55
CA ALA A 51 11.04 16.76 10.82
C ALA A 51 10.56 17.77 11.88
N ASP A 52 9.26 18.07 11.90
CA ASP A 52 8.63 18.95 12.89
C ASP A 52 8.44 18.24 14.25
N GLU A 53 8.16 16.93 14.28
CA GLU A 53 7.93 16.19 15.53
C GLU A 53 9.22 15.74 16.21
N SER A 54 10.16 15.18 15.45
CA SER A 54 11.32 14.44 16.01
C SER A 54 12.65 15.18 15.90
N PHE A 55 12.74 16.25 15.11
CA PHE A 55 13.99 16.97 14.84
C PHE A 55 13.93 18.47 15.18
N CYS A 56 12.98 18.86 16.03
CA CYS A 56 12.96 20.19 16.64
C CYS A 56 14.16 20.40 17.58
N LEU A 57 14.64 21.64 17.62
CA LEU A 57 15.60 22.05 18.65
C LEU A 57 14.82 22.46 19.89
N GLU A 58 15.38 22.17 21.07
CA GLU A 58 14.77 22.58 22.34
C GLU A 58 14.38 24.07 22.30
N ASN A 59 13.12 24.34 22.65
CA ASN A 59 12.54 25.68 22.74
C ASN A 59 12.55 26.52 21.45
N LYS A 60 12.69 25.90 20.26
CA LYS A 60 12.63 26.62 18.97
C LYS A 60 11.68 25.95 17.99
N LYS A 61 10.73 26.72 17.47
CA LYS A 61 9.90 26.28 16.32
C LYS A 61 10.78 26.02 15.11
N GLN A 62 10.54 24.92 14.41
CA GLN A 62 11.14 24.62 13.12
C GLN A 62 10.74 25.65 12.05
N THR A 63 11.73 26.28 11.44
CA THR A 63 11.54 27.17 10.28
C THR A 63 11.48 26.37 8.99
N ASP A 64 10.73 26.83 7.98
CA ASP A 64 10.66 26.17 6.67
C ASP A 64 12.03 25.91 6.03
N SER A 65 12.99 26.82 6.23
CA SER A 65 14.36 26.65 5.72
C SER A 65 15.10 25.48 6.37
N ARG A 66 14.85 25.21 7.65
CA ARG A 66 15.50 24.13 8.39
C ARG A 66 14.85 22.79 8.05
N VAL A 67 13.53 22.74 7.96
CA VAL A 67 12.81 21.55 7.46
C VAL A 67 13.29 21.21 6.05
N SER A 68 13.41 22.21 5.17
CA SER A 68 13.94 22.03 3.81
C SER A 68 15.38 21.47 3.81
N LEU A 69 16.24 21.96 4.70
CA LEU A 69 17.61 21.45 4.87
C LEU A 69 17.65 19.99 5.34
N LEU A 70 16.79 19.61 6.31
CA LEU A 70 16.77 18.26 6.88
C LEU A 70 16.18 17.22 5.90
N THR A 71 15.15 17.60 5.17
CA THR A 71 14.36 16.69 4.33
C THR A 71 14.80 16.69 2.87
N GLY A 72 15.53 17.72 2.43
CA GLY A 72 15.82 17.96 1.00
C GLY A 72 14.62 18.45 0.19
N ILE A 73 13.46 18.67 0.82
CA ILE A 73 12.23 19.15 0.17
C ILE A 73 12.36 20.66 -0.05
N HIS A 74 11.96 21.14 -1.23
CA HIS A 74 12.05 22.56 -1.55
C HIS A 74 11.22 23.42 -0.57
N ARG A 75 11.76 24.56 -0.13
CA ARG A 75 11.12 25.44 0.87
C ARG A 75 9.68 25.84 0.51
N ALA A 76 9.37 26.05 -0.78
CA ALA A 76 8.02 26.37 -1.23
C ALA A 76 7.05 25.18 -1.02
N ASP A 77 7.50 23.95 -1.23
CA ASP A 77 6.72 22.74 -0.98
C ASP A 77 6.50 22.55 0.53
N VAL A 78 7.52 22.76 1.35
CA VAL A 78 7.40 22.73 2.81
C VAL A 78 6.35 23.73 3.28
N LYS A 79 6.46 24.99 2.84
CA LYS A 79 5.48 26.03 3.19
C LYS A 79 4.08 25.65 2.73
N ARG A 80 3.91 25.11 1.53
CA ARG A 80 2.61 24.65 1.03
C ARG A 80 2.04 23.56 1.93
N ILE A 81 2.79 22.48 2.17
CA ILE A 81 2.39 21.33 2.98
C ILE A 81 1.95 21.76 4.39
N ARG A 82 2.71 22.65 5.05
CA ARG A 82 2.38 23.13 6.41
C ARG A 82 1.11 23.99 6.49
N ASN A 83 0.67 24.53 5.36
CA ASN A 83 -0.55 25.34 5.27
C ASN A 83 -1.74 24.57 4.68
N GLU A 84 -1.54 23.32 4.26
CA GLU A 84 -2.61 22.42 3.82
C GLU A 84 -3.24 21.74 5.02
N ASP A 85 -4.55 21.46 4.96
CA ASP A 85 -5.21 20.66 5.98
C ASP A 85 -4.64 19.23 5.93
N PRO A 86 -4.10 18.68 7.04
CA PRO A 86 -3.51 17.34 7.07
C PRO A 86 -4.50 16.23 6.70
N THR A 87 -5.81 16.48 6.86
CA THR A 87 -6.87 15.54 6.46
C THR A 87 -7.29 15.68 4.99
N GLN A 88 -6.97 16.82 4.37
CA GLN A 88 -7.12 17.00 2.93
C GLN A 88 -5.82 16.55 2.25
N LEU A 89 -5.77 15.26 1.89
CA LEU A 89 -5.20 14.96 0.59
C LEU A 89 -5.92 15.90 -0.39
N SER A 90 -5.22 16.82 -1.04
CA SER A 90 -5.87 17.77 -1.95
C SER A 90 -6.75 16.98 -2.92
N GLU A 91 -7.83 17.55 -3.43
CA GLU A 91 -8.60 16.90 -4.50
C GLU A 91 -7.72 16.52 -5.70
N LYS A 92 -6.49 17.06 -5.83
CA LYS A 92 -5.44 16.64 -6.77
C LYS A 92 -4.62 15.42 -6.34
N GLU A 93 -4.47 15.17 -5.05
CA GLU A 93 -3.80 14.02 -4.43
C GLU A 93 -4.77 12.83 -4.20
N ILE A 94 -6.06 13.11 -3.93
CA ILE A 94 -7.17 12.13 -3.95
C ILE A 94 -7.69 11.90 -5.37
N LYS A 95 -7.50 12.86 -6.31
CA LYS A 95 -7.93 12.70 -7.71
C LYS A 95 -7.50 11.33 -8.17
N ALA A 96 -8.52 10.51 -8.30
CA ALA A 96 -8.41 9.10 -8.03
C ALA A 96 -7.30 8.48 -8.87
N SER A 97 -6.71 7.40 -8.35
CA SER A 97 -6.26 6.30 -9.18
C SER A 97 -6.99 6.36 -10.53
N LEU A 98 -6.27 6.49 -11.66
CA LEU A 98 -6.91 6.68 -12.98
C LEU A 98 -8.09 5.71 -13.15
N SER A 99 -7.93 4.51 -12.62
CA SER A 99 -8.95 3.49 -12.49
C SER A 99 -10.21 3.92 -11.71
N ALA A 100 -10.09 4.46 -10.51
CA ALA A 100 -11.24 4.97 -9.75
C ALA A 100 -11.93 6.16 -10.43
N GLN A 101 -11.21 6.99 -11.20
CA GLN A 101 -11.85 8.05 -12.01
C GLN A 101 -12.64 7.44 -13.17
N ILE A 102 -12.08 6.44 -13.86
CA ILE A 102 -12.76 5.70 -14.93
C ILE A 102 -14.01 5.01 -14.40
N ILE A 103 -13.91 4.31 -13.27
CA ILE A 103 -15.07 3.65 -12.61
C ILE A 103 -16.11 4.70 -12.24
N SER A 104 -15.73 5.80 -11.58
CA SER A 104 -16.68 6.85 -11.18
C SER A 104 -17.42 7.48 -12.36
N VAL A 105 -16.75 7.71 -13.49
CA VAL A 105 -17.41 8.22 -14.70
C VAL A 105 -18.30 7.15 -15.33
N TRP A 106 -17.87 5.88 -15.37
CA TRP A 106 -18.67 4.78 -15.90
C TRP A 106 -19.93 4.51 -15.07
N THR A 107 -19.84 4.58 -13.74
CA THR A 107 -20.93 4.31 -12.81
C THR A 107 -21.78 5.53 -12.47
N GLY A 108 -21.31 6.75 -12.75
CA GLY A 108 -21.98 7.99 -12.36
C GLY A 108 -22.53 8.85 -13.50
N ASN A 109 -22.06 8.67 -14.73
CA ASN A 109 -22.48 9.51 -15.87
C ASN A 109 -23.56 8.83 -16.71
N THR A 110 -24.70 9.50 -16.89
CA THR A 110 -25.89 8.99 -17.61
C THR A 110 -25.61 8.49 -19.03
N GLN A 111 -24.55 8.97 -19.69
CA GLN A 111 -24.16 8.46 -21.01
C GLN A 111 -23.66 7.00 -21.00
N TYR A 112 -23.20 6.51 -19.85
CA TYR A 112 -22.66 5.16 -19.66
C TYR A 112 -23.59 4.26 -18.81
N LEU A 113 -24.79 4.74 -18.45
CA LEU A 113 -25.75 4.01 -17.62
C LEU A 113 -26.96 3.51 -18.42
N ASP A 114 -27.51 2.36 -18.04
CA ASP A 114 -28.76 1.80 -18.57
C ASP A 114 -30.00 2.49 -17.99
N GLU A 115 -31.18 2.11 -18.48
CA GLU A 115 -32.46 2.67 -18.01
C GLU A 115 -32.74 2.33 -16.53
N GLN A 116 -31.98 1.40 -15.94
CA GLN A 116 -32.04 1.02 -14.53
C GLN A 116 -30.89 1.62 -13.70
N ASN A 117 -30.17 2.63 -14.24
CA ASN A 117 -29.01 3.29 -13.61
C ASN A 117 -27.81 2.36 -13.31
N ARG A 118 -27.64 1.29 -14.09
CA ARG A 118 -26.47 0.39 -13.99
C ARG A 118 -25.48 0.65 -15.12
N PRO A 119 -24.16 0.42 -14.92
CA PRO A 119 -23.16 0.56 -15.97
C PRO A 119 -23.48 -0.29 -17.19
N LYS A 120 -23.56 0.33 -18.37
CA LYS A 120 -23.71 -0.36 -19.65
C LYS A 120 -22.40 -1.05 -20.05
N PRO A 121 -22.45 -2.20 -20.73
CA PRO A 121 -21.33 -2.71 -21.51
C PRO A 121 -20.86 -1.66 -22.53
N LEU A 122 -19.54 -1.47 -22.64
CA LEU A 122 -18.95 -0.53 -23.60
C LEU A 122 -18.23 -1.30 -24.70
N LEU A 123 -18.20 -0.74 -25.91
CA LEU A 123 -17.33 -1.26 -26.96
C LEU A 123 -15.87 -1.18 -26.51
N ARG A 124 -15.03 -2.17 -26.82
CA ARG A 124 -13.60 -2.11 -26.46
C ARG A 124 -12.90 -0.92 -27.13
N THR A 125 -13.17 -0.72 -28.42
CA THR A 125 -12.62 0.36 -29.24
C THR A 125 -13.73 1.17 -29.90
N SER A 126 -13.40 2.41 -30.24
CA SER A 126 -14.34 3.33 -30.89
C SER A 126 -14.58 2.88 -32.33
N GLN A 127 -15.84 2.82 -32.76
CA GLN A 127 -16.22 2.48 -34.13
C GLN A 127 -16.96 3.66 -34.76
N ALA A 128 -16.51 4.08 -35.96
CA ALA A 128 -16.96 5.32 -36.61
C ALA A 128 -18.47 5.43 -36.87
N ASN A 129 -19.20 4.31 -36.86
CA ASN A 129 -20.63 4.24 -37.17
C ASN A 129 -21.49 3.66 -36.02
N ALA A 130 -20.92 3.44 -34.84
CA ALA A 130 -21.67 2.89 -33.71
C ALA A 130 -22.25 4.03 -32.87
N ASN A 131 -23.56 4.00 -32.61
CA ASN A 131 -24.22 4.94 -31.69
C ASN A 131 -23.95 4.58 -30.21
N GLN A 132 -22.86 3.87 -29.95
CA GLN A 132 -22.57 3.13 -28.73
C GLN A 132 -21.21 3.56 -28.21
N LYS A 133 -21.13 3.83 -26.91
CA LYS A 133 -19.93 4.35 -26.27
C LYS A 133 -18.85 3.27 -26.16
N SER A 134 -17.59 3.69 -26.29
CA SER A 134 -16.44 2.80 -26.12
C SER A 134 -15.72 3.04 -24.79
N PHE A 135 -15.07 1.98 -24.30
CA PHE A 135 -14.14 2.05 -23.17
C PHE A 135 -12.92 2.92 -23.52
N GLU A 136 -12.48 2.88 -24.78
CA GLU A 136 -11.44 3.76 -25.31
C GLU A 136 -11.79 5.25 -25.14
N GLU A 137 -13.00 5.66 -25.54
CA GLU A 137 -13.50 7.02 -25.35
C GLU A 137 -13.56 7.42 -23.87
N LEU A 138 -14.04 6.52 -23.02
CA LEU A 138 -14.11 6.73 -21.58
C LEU A 138 -12.73 7.00 -20.99
N VAL A 139 -11.73 6.17 -21.31
CA VAL A 139 -10.35 6.36 -20.83
C VAL A 139 -9.76 7.67 -21.35
N LEU A 140 -9.89 7.94 -22.65
CA LEU A 140 -9.32 9.13 -23.28
C LEU A 140 -9.98 10.43 -22.82
N SER A 141 -11.22 10.37 -22.33
CA SER A 141 -11.90 11.51 -21.71
C SER A 141 -11.25 11.94 -20.37
N ILE A 142 -10.54 11.02 -19.71
CA ILE A 142 -9.94 11.21 -18.39
C ILE A 142 -8.42 11.38 -18.48
N SER A 143 -7.73 10.60 -19.32
CA SER A 143 -6.27 10.61 -19.42
C SER A 143 -5.79 10.43 -20.87
N LYS A 144 -4.89 11.34 -21.30
CA LYS A 144 -4.18 11.24 -22.59
C LYS A 144 -2.84 10.52 -22.49
N ASP A 145 -2.32 10.29 -21.29
CA ASP A 145 -0.98 9.74 -21.05
C ASP A 145 -0.97 8.20 -20.90
N LYS A 146 -2.14 7.57 -20.78
CA LYS A 146 -2.28 6.13 -20.58
C LYS A 146 -3.07 5.51 -21.72
N HIS A 147 -2.49 4.51 -22.35
CA HIS A 147 -3.10 3.83 -23.48
C HIS A 147 -4.28 2.97 -22.99
N PRO A 148 -5.51 3.09 -23.57
CA PRO A 148 -6.69 2.35 -23.14
C PRO A 148 -6.49 0.83 -23.08
N ARG A 149 -5.76 0.27 -24.06
CA ARG A 149 -5.35 -1.15 -24.07
C ARG A 149 -4.62 -1.59 -22.79
N SER A 150 -3.69 -0.79 -22.27
CA SER A 150 -2.96 -1.13 -21.06
C SER A 150 -3.87 -1.19 -19.83
N ILE A 151 -4.93 -0.38 -19.81
CA ILE A 151 -5.92 -0.42 -18.72
C ILE A 151 -6.80 -1.66 -18.84
N VAL A 152 -7.22 -2.02 -20.06
CA VAL A 152 -7.98 -3.26 -20.29
C VAL A 152 -7.19 -4.49 -19.84
N ASP A 153 -5.92 -4.59 -20.25
CA ASP A 153 -5.08 -5.75 -19.92
C ASP A 153 -4.87 -5.87 -18.39
N ASP A 154 -4.67 -4.74 -17.70
CA ASP A 154 -4.51 -4.69 -16.24
C ASP A 154 -5.82 -5.01 -15.49
N TRP A 155 -6.93 -4.41 -15.91
CA TRP A 155 -8.23 -4.60 -15.26
C TRP A 155 -8.81 -6.00 -15.47
N LEU A 156 -8.55 -6.61 -16.62
CA LEU A 156 -8.91 -8.01 -16.88
C LEU A 156 -8.16 -8.95 -15.92
N ASN A 157 -6.85 -8.71 -15.71
CA ASN A 157 -6.04 -9.48 -14.76
C ASN A 157 -6.50 -9.31 -13.31
N GLN A 158 -7.03 -8.14 -12.95
CA GLN A 158 -7.54 -7.85 -11.60
C GLN A 158 -8.99 -8.34 -11.38
N GLY A 159 -9.67 -8.80 -12.43
CA GLY A 159 -11.09 -9.19 -12.39
C GLY A 159 -12.04 -8.01 -12.18
N ILE A 160 -11.61 -6.78 -12.51
CA ILE A 160 -12.44 -5.57 -12.44
C ILE A 160 -13.40 -5.52 -13.65
N ILE A 161 -12.95 -6.06 -14.78
CA ILE A 161 -13.74 -6.17 -16.01
C ILE A 161 -13.71 -7.59 -16.55
N GLU A 162 -14.70 -7.87 -17.38
CA GLU A 162 -14.76 -9.04 -18.26
C GLU A 162 -14.85 -8.57 -19.72
N LEU A 163 -14.29 -9.38 -20.62
CA LEU A 163 -14.44 -9.19 -22.06
C LEU A 163 -15.47 -10.18 -22.60
N LYS A 164 -16.42 -9.68 -23.40
CA LYS A 164 -17.41 -10.50 -24.11
C LYS A 164 -17.34 -10.23 -25.60
N THR A 165 -17.26 -11.27 -26.41
CA THR A 165 -17.27 -11.14 -27.87
C THR A 165 -18.62 -11.53 -28.44
N GLU A 166 -19.21 -10.65 -29.24
CA GLU A 166 -20.44 -10.91 -30.01
C GLU A 166 -20.17 -10.63 -31.49
N GLY A 167 -20.09 -11.69 -32.30
CA GLY A 167 -19.65 -11.57 -33.70
C GLY A 167 -18.21 -11.08 -33.79
N GLU A 168 -17.98 -9.99 -34.53
CA GLU A 168 -16.68 -9.32 -34.65
C GLU A 168 -16.48 -8.19 -33.61
N THR A 169 -17.42 -8.04 -32.67
CA THR A 169 -17.42 -6.93 -31.71
C THR A 169 -17.02 -7.41 -30.32
N GLU A 170 -16.04 -6.74 -29.71
CA GLU A 170 -15.64 -6.96 -28.32
C GLU A 170 -16.23 -5.91 -27.38
N TRP A 171 -16.78 -6.38 -26.27
CA TRP A 171 -17.41 -5.58 -25.22
C TRP A 171 -16.62 -5.68 -23.92
N VAL A 172 -16.55 -4.58 -23.19
CA VAL A 172 -16.00 -4.48 -21.84
C VAL A 172 -17.15 -4.36 -20.85
N LEU A 173 -17.21 -5.28 -19.90
CA LEU A 173 -18.24 -5.32 -18.85
C LEU A 173 -17.58 -5.06 -17.50
N LEU A 174 -18.19 -4.23 -16.66
CA LEU A 174 -17.75 -4.01 -15.29
C LEU A 174 -18.27 -5.14 -14.39
N THR A 175 -17.41 -5.75 -13.56
CA THR A 175 -17.79 -6.81 -12.63
C THR A 175 -18.34 -6.25 -11.31
N GLU A 176 -18.94 -7.10 -10.48
CA GLU A 176 -19.36 -6.71 -9.11
C GLU A 176 -18.18 -6.23 -8.25
N LYS A 177 -16.97 -6.76 -8.48
CA LYS A 177 -15.73 -6.29 -7.84
C LYS A 177 -15.36 -4.86 -8.24
N GLY A 178 -15.73 -4.44 -9.45
CA GLY A 178 -15.63 -3.05 -9.90
C GLY A 178 -16.74 -2.13 -9.35
N TYR A 179 -17.75 -2.69 -8.68
CA TYR A 179 -18.96 -2.00 -8.22
C TYR A 179 -18.96 -1.67 -6.72
N VAL A 180 -18.24 -2.42 -5.87
CA VAL A 180 -18.33 -2.33 -4.40
C VAL A 180 -16.98 -2.03 -3.74
N PRO A 181 -16.86 -0.99 -2.90
CA PRO A 181 -15.76 -0.89 -1.93
C PRO A 181 -15.90 -2.02 -0.91
N GLU A 182 -14.93 -2.94 -0.85
CA GLU A 182 -14.93 -4.00 0.16
C GLU A 182 -14.68 -3.38 1.56
N ALA A 183 -15.70 -3.32 2.42
CA ALA A 183 -15.53 -2.90 3.81
C ALA A 183 -14.46 -3.76 4.56
N ASP A 184 -14.30 -5.02 4.16
CA ASP A 184 -13.25 -5.95 4.62
C ASP A 184 -11.84 -5.50 4.21
N PHE A 185 -11.71 -4.73 3.11
CA PHE A 185 -10.42 -4.23 2.65
C PHE A 185 -9.92 -3.04 3.48
N GLU A 186 -10.81 -2.12 3.87
CA GLU A 186 -10.45 -0.99 4.74
C GLU A 186 -9.97 -1.47 6.12
N GLU A 187 -10.66 -2.46 6.70
CA GLU A 187 -10.27 -3.08 7.97
C GLU A 187 -8.90 -3.78 7.86
N LYS A 188 -8.67 -4.54 6.77
CA LYS A 188 -7.35 -5.14 6.50
C LYS A 188 -6.25 -4.10 6.36
N LEU A 189 -6.50 -2.99 5.66
CA LEU A 189 -5.53 -1.90 5.52
C LEU A 189 -5.23 -1.22 6.86
N PHE A 190 -6.25 -1.01 7.70
CA PHE A 190 -6.07 -0.46 9.04
C PHE A 190 -5.14 -1.34 9.89
N PHE A 191 -5.39 -2.64 9.95
CA PHE A 191 -4.53 -3.57 10.70
C PHE A 191 -3.16 -3.76 10.05
N ALA A 192 -3.05 -3.74 8.72
CA ALA A 192 -1.77 -3.78 8.03
C ALA A 192 -0.91 -2.55 8.39
N GLY A 193 -1.51 -1.35 8.38
CA GLY A 193 -0.85 -0.11 8.79
C GLY A 193 -0.35 -0.18 10.24
N LYS A 194 -1.19 -0.64 11.17
CA LYS A 194 -0.78 -0.86 12.57
C LYS A 194 0.36 -1.87 12.70
N ASN A 195 0.22 -3.05 12.12
CA ASN A 195 1.21 -4.11 12.24
C ASN A 195 2.57 -3.72 11.64
N ILE A 196 2.57 -3.15 10.44
CA ILE A 196 3.80 -2.74 9.76
C ILE A 196 4.42 -1.53 10.46
N GLY A 197 3.60 -0.56 10.88
CA GLY A 197 4.06 0.63 11.59
C GLY A 197 4.76 0.30 12.90
N GLU A 198 4.14 -0.54 13.73
CA GLU A 198 4.71 -0.97 15.01
C GLU A 198 5.98 -1.83 14.82
N HIS A 199 6.01 -2.72 13.82
CA HIS A 199 7.24 -3.48 13.55
C HIS A 199 8.37 -2.58 13.04
N LEU A 200 8.08 -1.60 12.18
CA LEU A 200 9.06 -0.61 11.75
C LEU A 200 9.56 0.25 12.91
N HIS A 201 8.71 0.61 13.86
CA HIS A 201 9.12 1.32 15.07
C HIS A 201 10.13 0.49 15.89
N VAL A 202 9.83 -0.80 16.10
CA VAL A 202 10.73 -1.74 16.78
C VAL A 202 12.08 -1.84 16.08
N VAL A 203 12.08 -2.03 14.75
CA VAL A 203 13.30 -2.13 13.94
C VAL A 203 14.10 -0.82 13.99
N ALA A 204 13.45 0.33 13.84
CA ALA A 204 14.11 1.64 13.86
C ALA A 204 14.76 1.91 15.22
N SER A 205 14.03 1.70 16.32
CA SER A 205 14.56 1.85 17.69
C SER A 205 15.77 0.95 17.95
N ASN A 206 15.71 -0.30 17.49
CA ASN A 206 16.83 -1.25 17.58
C ASN A 206 18.05 -0.82 16.74
N LEU A 207 17.84 -0.19 15.58
CA LEU A 207 18.93 0.32 14.73
C LEU A 207 19.55 1.63 15.26
N GLU A 208 18.77 2.46 15.95
CA GLU A 208 19.25 3.70 16.57
C GLU A 208 20.15 3.44 17.78
N GLY A 209 19.93 2.33 18.50
CA GLY A 209 20.80 1.87 19.59
C GLY A 209 20.76 2.74 20.86
N GLN A 210 19.74 3.59 21.00
CA GLN A 210 19.63 4.57 22.10
C GLN A 210 18.95 4.01 23.36
N ALA A 211 18.27 2.86 23.26
CA ALA A 211 17.51 2.23 24.34
C ALA A 211 17.80 0.73 24.45
N ALA A 212 17.28 0.09 25.50
CA ALA A 212 17.30 -1.38 25.59
C ALA A 212 16.57 -1.97 24.37
N PRO A 213 17.15 -3.00 23.72
CA PRO A 213 16.60 -3.51 22.46
C PRO A 213 15.22 -4.09 22.68
N LEU A 214 14.28 -3.66 21.83
CA LEU A 214 12.93 -4.20 21.75
C LEU A 214 12.98 -5.62 21.16
N PHE A 215 12.05 -6.47 21.59
CA PHE A 215 12.03 -7.86 21.16
C PHE A 215 11.65 -7.98 19.67
N ASP A 216 12.62 -8.33 18.84
CA ASP A 216 12.48 -8.57 17.40
C ASP A 216 13.26 -9.84 17.02
N ARG A 217 12.55 -10.96 16.88
CA ARG A 217 13.15 -12.28 16.66
C ARG A 217 12.36 -13.07 15.62
N ALA A 218 13.09 -13.72 14.73
CA ALA A 218 12.53 -14.60 13.72
C ALA A 218 13.46 -15.80 13.46
N VAL A 219 12.87 -16.91 13.02
CA VAL A 219 13.58 -18.10 12.57
C VAL A 219 13.49 -18.19 11.04
N TYR A 220 14.58 -18.60 10.40
CA TYR A 220 14.68 -18.66 8.94
C TYR A 220 15.29 -19.99 8.51
N TYR A 221 14.65 -20.67 7.56
CA TYR A 221 15.10 -21.93 7.00
C TYR A 221 14.89 -21.95 5.49
N GLU A 222 15.80 -22.60 4.76
CA GLU A 222 15.74 -22.82 3.31
C GLU A 222 15.76 -24.33 3.01
N GLY A 223 15.30 -24.72 1.81
CA GLY A 223 15.43 -26.11 1.33
C GLY A 223 14.44 -27.12 1.94
N LEU A 224 13.29 -26.67 2.45
CA LEU A 224 12.25 -27.54 2.99
C LEU A 224 11.23 -27.95 1.92
N SER A 225 10.68 -29.17 2.04
CA SER A 225 9.62 -29.65 1.16
C SER A 225 8.29 -28.93 1.43
N ALA A 226 7.34 -29.02 0.50
CA ALA A 226 6.02 -28.42 0.67
C ALA A 226 5.27 -29.00 1.89
N GLU A 227 5.43 -30.30 2.15
CA GLU A 227 4.85 -31.01 3.29
C GLU A 227 5.45 -30.51 4.61
N ALA A 228 6.78 -30.37 4.67
CA ALA A 228 7.47 -29.83 5.86
C ALA A 228 7.06 -28.37 6.14
N ILE A 229 6.92 -27.54 5.10
CA ILE A 229 6.42 -26.16 5.25
C ILE A 229 4.98 -26.16 5.79
N LEU A 230 4.12 -27.08 5.33
CA LEU A 230 2.75 -27.17 5.81
C LEU A 230 2.67 -27.62 7.29
N GLU A 231 3.52 -28.56 7.69
CA GLU A 231 3.66 -28.98 9.09
C GLU A 231 4.07 -27.80 9.98
N LEU A 232 5.12 -27.06 9.59
CA LEU A 232 5.62 -25.90 10.32
C LEU A 232 4.59 -24.76 10.37
N GLU A 233 3.88 -24.50 9.27
CA GLU A 233 2.82 -23.49 9.22
C GLU A 233 1.69 -23.84 10.20
N THR A 234 1.30 -25.11 10.25
CA THR A 234 0.25 -25.60 11.16
C THR A 234 0.69 -25.45 12.62
N LEU A 235 1.91 -25.88 12.95
CA LEU A 235 2.48 -25.74 14.29
C LEU A 235 2.58 -24.26 14.71
N ALA A 236 3.13 -23.41 13.84
CA ALA A 236 3.30 -22.00 14.12
C ALA A 236 1.96 -21.31 14.37
N LYS A 237 0.96 -21.53 13.52
CA LYS A 237 -0.39 -20.97 13.69
C LYS A 237 -1.01 -21.38 15.01
N GLN A 238 -0.94 -22.67 15.37
CA GLN A 238 -1.47 -23.17 16.63
C GLN A 238 -0.81 -22.50 17.84
N LYS A 239 0.53 -22.44 17.85
CA LYS A 239 1.28 -21.87 18.99
C LYS A 239 1.12 -20.36 19.11
N ILE A 240 1.13 -19.64 17.99
CA ILE A 240 0.92 -18.19 17.96
C ILE A 240 -0.47 -17.85 18.49
N LEU A 241 -1.52 -18.52 18.01
CA LEU A 241 -2.90 -18.27 18.45
C LEU A 241 -3.06 -18.55 19.94
N GLN A 242 -2.47 -19.64 20.45
CA GLN A 242 -2.48 -19.95 21.87
C GLN A 242 -1.89 -18.79 22.70
N VAL A 243 -0.70 -18.33 22.35
CA VAL A 243 -0.02 -17.23 23.07
C VAL A 243 -0.80 -15.92 22.94
N MET A 244 -1.34 -15.59 21.77
CA MET A 244 -2.15 -14.38 21.58
C MET A 244 -3.38 -14.35 22.48
N VAL A 245 -4.09 -15.48 22.60
CA VAL A 245 -5.25 -15.61 23.49
C VAL A 245 -4.83 -15.40 24.95
N GLU A 246 -3.76 -16.05 25.39
CA GLU A 246 -3.23 -15.92 26.76
C GLU A 246 -2.85 -14.46 27.09
N VAL A 247 -2.10 -13.80 26.20
CA VAL A 247 -1.69 -12.39 26.35
C VAL A 247 -2.91 -11.46 26.37
N ASN A 248 -3.86 -11.64 25.44
CA ASN A 248 -5.06 -10.81 25.38
C ASN A 248 -5.93 -10.95 26.63
N GLN A 249 -6.14 -12.17 27.13
CA GLN A 249 -6.88 -12.40 28.37
C GLN A 249 -6.20 -11.70 29.55
N ARG A 250 -4.88 -11.84 29.67
CA ARG A 250 -4.12 -11.19 30.74
C ARG A 250 -4.19 -9.66 30.63
N ALA A 251 -4.06 -9.11 29.44
CA ALA A 251 -4.14 -7.67 29.19
C ALA A 251 -5.51 -7.10 29.56
N ASN A 252 -6.61 -7.75 29.18
CA ASN A 252 -7.96 -7.32 29.52
C ASN A 252 -8.23 -7.32 31.03
N LEU A 253 -7.74 -8.33 31.75
CA LEU A 253 -7.83 -8.40 33.21
C LEU A 253 -7.07 -7.24 33.86
N LEU A 254 -5.82 -7.00 33.44
CA LEU A 254 -4.98 -5.91 33.96
C LEU A 254 -5.60 -4.54 33.66
N GLN A 255 -6.07 -4.31 32.43
CA GLN A 255 -6.72 -3.06 32.04
C GLN A 255 -7.97 -2.79 32.89
N SER A 256 -8.77 -3.82 33.18
CA SER A 256 -9.95 -3.69 34.04
C SER A 256 -9.60 -3.35 35.49
N GLN A 257 -8.51 -3.92 36.01
CA GLN A 257 -8.01 -3.65 37.37
C GLN A 257 -7.39 -2.26 37.52
N GLN A 258 -6.89 -1.68 36.43
CA GLN A 258 -6.21 -0.38 36.41
C GLN A 258 -7.11 0.80 36.01
N LYS A 259 -8.42 0.55 35.82
CA LYS A 259 -9.39 1.63 35.54
C LYS A 259 -9.38 2.68 36.65
N GLY A 260 -9.08 3.93 36.30
CA GLY A 260 -9.06 5.07 37.22
C GLY A 260 -7.70 5.38 37.85
N MET A 261 -6.61 4.70 37.43
CA MET A 261 -5.26 5.10 37.84
C MET A 261 -4.87 6.46 37.22
N PRO A 262 -4.17 7.33 37.99
CA PRO A 262 -3.83 8.67 37.56
C PRO A 262 -2.62 8.76 36.61
N GLU A 263 -1.82 7.69 36.47
CA GLU A 263 -0.64 7.70 35.60
C GLU A 263 -0.98 7.39 34.13
N PRO A 264 -0.22 7.95 33.18
CA PRO A 264 -0.41 7.66 31.75
C PRO A 264 -0.21 6.16 31.48
N CYS A 265 -1.24 5.51 30.96
CA CYS A 265 -1.20 4.09 30.61
C CYS A 265 -0.25 3.84 29.43
N GLN A 266 0.70 2.94 29.61
CA GLN A 266 1.50 2.41 28.51
C GLN A 266 0.65 1.49 27.63
N SER A 267 0.96 1.43 26.34
CA SER A 267 0.35 0.50 25.39
C SER A 267 1.40 -0.48 24.85
N PHE A 268 0.94 -1.65 24.41
CA PHE A 268 1.78 -2.62 23.71
C PHE A 268 1.07 -3.14 22.47
N HIS A 269 1.84 -3.52 21.46
CA HIS A 269 1.36 -4.21 20.27
C HIS A 269 2.04 -5.59 20.19
N PHE A 270 1.24 -6.65 20.07
CA PHE A 270 1.74 -8.01 19.96
C PHE A 270 1.13 -8.69 18.74
N GLY A 271 1.98 -8.98 17.76
CA GLY A 271 1.61 -9.60 16.50
C GLY A 271 2.61 -10.69 16.12
N ALA A 272 2.19 -11.58 15.23
CA ALA A 272 3.07 -12.58 14.62
C ALA A 272 2.57 -12.91 13.21
N TYR A 273 3.49 -13.36 12.36
CA TYR A 273 3.20 -13.72 10.97
C TYR A 273 3.99 -14.97 10.58
N PHE A 274 3.46 -15.71 9.61
CA PHE A 274 4.15 -16.82 8.96
C PHE A 274 4.20 -16.52 7.47
N SER A 275 5.41 -16.40 6.91
CA SER A 275 5.62 -16.13 5.50
C SER A 275 6.32 -17.31 4.84
N LYS A 276 5.82 -17.75 3.70
CA LYS A 276 6.44 -18.78 2.85
C LYS A 276 6.56 -18.28 1.43
N THR A 277 7.64 -18.66 0.75
CA THR A 277 7.83 -18.41 -0.68
C THR A 277 7.43 -19.64 -1.47
N THR A 278 6.50 -19.51 -2.40
CA THR A 278 6.24 -20.55 -3.39
C THR A 278 7.30 -20.44 -4.50
N PRO A 279 7.97 -21.54 -4.89
CA PRO A 279 8.85 -21.52 -6.05
C PRO A 279 8.06 -21.05 -7.27
N ILE A 280 8.64 -20.14 -8.06
CA ILE A 280 8.06 -19.79 -9.37
C ILE A 280 8.23 -21.04 -10.23
N SER A 281 7.13 -21.70 -10.64
CA SER A 281 7.19 -22.75 -11.65
C SER A 281 7.85 -22.18 -12.90
N GLN A 282 9.02 -22.70 -13.26
CA GLN A 282 9.60 -22.49 -14.57
C GLN A 282 8.80 -23.31 -15.57
N THR A 283 7.66 -22.80 -16.03
CA THR A 283 6.89 -23.42 -17.11
C THR A 283 7.47 -22.99 -18.45
N GLN A 284 8.16 -23.95 -19.08
CA GLN A 284 8.34 -24.14 -20.54
C GLN A 284 8.93 -22.98 -21.36
N THR A 285 10.25 -23.01 -21.51
CA THR A 285 10.94 -22.41 -22.67
C THR A 285 11.80 -23.47 -23.35
N GLU A 286 11.22 -24.63 -23.66
CA GLU A 286 11.85 -25.64 -24.53
C GLU A 286 10.74 -26.28 -25.37
N GLU A 287 10.33 -25.60 -26.44
CA GLU A 287 9.79 -26.22 -27.65
C GLU A 287 9.74 -25.17 -28.76
N LYS A 288 10.88 -25.01 -29.45
CA LYS A 288 11.01 -24.63 -30.86
C LYS A 288 12.47 -24.83 -31.27
N SER A 289 12.78 -26.07 -31.59
CA SER A 289 13.82 -26.42 -32.57
C SER A 289 13.12 -26.94 -33.82
#